data_AF-A0A832UIC5-F1
#
_entry.id   AF-A0A832UIC5-F1
#
_cell.length_a   1.000
_cell.length_b   1.000
_cell.length_c   1.000
_cell.angle_alpha   90.00
_cell.angle_beta   90.00
_cell.angle_gamma   90.00
#
_symmetry.space_group_name_H-M   'P 1'
#
loop_
_entity.id
_entity.type
_entity.pdbx_description
1 polymer ?
#
loop_
_entity_poly.entity_id
_entity_poly.type
_entity_poly.pdbx_seq_one_letter_code
_entity_poly.pdbx_strand_id
1 'polypeptide(L)'
;MVEIKEILNCYETYGSIKKTAQRLDVSINTVRRYLRQMKQMENGDLPDFLTADQVVIQPSRVLTDEVKEKIHEYLESSEYNRGKQRITAKRIHLFSLI
;
A
#
# COMPACT_ATOMS: atom_id res chain seq x y z
N MET A 1 5.82 -11.69 -15.30
CA MET A 1 5.83 -10.28 -14.88
C MET A 1 7.20 -9.75 -15.23
N VAL A 2 7.30 -8.71 -16.06
CA VAL A 2 8.59 -8.14 -16.48
C VAL A 2 9.22 -7.44 -15.27
N GLU A 3 10.48 -7.74 -14.98
CA GLU A 3 11.17 -7.11 -13.87
C GLU A 3 11.58 -5.68 -14.23
N ILE A 4 11.62 -4.78 -13.24
CA ILE A 4 11.98 -3.38 -13.45
C ILE A 4 13.38 -3.25 -14.08
N LYS A 5 14.32 -4.11 -13.66
CA LYS A 5 15.68 -4.17 -14.20
C LYS A 5 15.69 -4.45 -15.70
N GLU A 6 14.80 -5.31 -16.19
CA GLU A 6 14.67 -5.62 -17.62
C GLU A 6 14.17 -4.41 -18.42
N ILE A 7 13.25 -3.62 -17.84
CA ILE A 7 12.75 -2.38 -18.47
C ILE A 7 13.88 -1.35 -18.61
N LEU A 8 14.70 -1.19 -17.57
CA LEU A 8 15.83 -0.26 -17.58
C LEU A 8 16.90 -0.69 -18.59
N ASN A 9 17.36 -1.94 -18.55
CA ASN A 9 18.35 -2.46 -19.50
C ASN A 9 17.87 -2.33 -20.95
N CYS A 10 16.60 -2.65 -21.20
CA CYS A 10 16.00 -2.53 -22.53
C CYS A 10 15.94 -1.06 -22.98
N TYR A 11 15.65 -0.12 -22.08
CA TYR A 11 15.69 1.30 -22.40
C TYR A 11 17.11 1.81 -22.65
N GLU A 12 18.11 1.42 -21.87
CA GLU A 12 19.52 1.76 -22.11
C GLU A 12 20.01 1.25 -23.46
N THR A 13 19.56 0.05 -23.86
CA THR A 13 19.93 -0.54 -25.16
C THR A 13 19.34 0.22 -26.35
N TYR A 14 18.07 0.63 -26.28
CA TYR A 14 17.36 1.22 -27.42
C TYR A 14 17.23 2.74 -27.40
N GLY A 15 17.40 3.38 -26.23
CA GLY A 15 17.17 4.81 -26.01
C GLY A 15 15.73 5.28 -26.27
N SER A 16 14.75 4.38 -26.37
CA SER A 16 13.40 4.71 -26.83
C SER A 16 12.32 4.04 -26.01
N ILE A 17 11.50 4.84 -25.33
CA ILE A 17 10.37 4.40 -24.50
C ILE A 17 9.38 3.56 -25.31
N LYS A 18 9.06 3.98 -26.55
CA LYS A 18 8.10 3.28 -27.41
C LYS A 18 8.61 1.89 -27.81
N LYS A 19 9.90 1.79 -28.15
CA LYS A 19 10.52 0.49 -28.48
C LYS A 19 10.60 -0.41 -27.25
N THR A 20 10.98 0.11 -26.09
CA THR A 20 11.02 -0.66 -24.83
C THR A 20 9.64 -1.21 -24.48
N ALA A 21 8.60 -0.38 -24.58
CA ALA A 21 7.21 -0.79 -24.33
C ALA A 21 6.76 -1.91 -25.27
N GLN A 22 7.03 -1.76 -26.57
CA GLN A 22 6.69 -2.78 -27.57
C GLN A 22 7.49 -4.08 -27.38
N ARG A 23 8.76 -3.98 -27.00
CA ARG A 23 9.66 -5.13 -26.87
C ARG A 23 9.32 -6.00 -25.66
N LEU A 24 8.95 -5.37 -24.55
CA LEU A 24 8.66 -6.03 -23.27
C LEU A 24 7.16 -6.23 -23.04
N ASP A 25 6.32 -5.87 -24.00
CA ASP A 25 4.86 -5.93 -23.90
C ASP A 25 4.31 -5.25 -22.63
N VAL A 26 4.82 -4.05 -22.35
CA VAL A 26 4.41 -3.22 -21.21
C VAL A 26 3.86 -1.89 -21.69
N SER A 27 2.99 -1.27 -20.89
CA SER A 27 2.47 0.05 -21.24
C SER A 27 3.58 1.10 -21.32
N ILE A 28 3.45 2.06 -22.25
CA ILE A 28 4.36 3.21 -22.36
C ILE A 28 4.43 3.99 -21.04
N ASN A 29 3.32 4.04 -20.30
CA ASN A 29 3.24 4.72 -19.01
C ASN A 29 4.04 3.99 -17.93
N THR A 30 4.07 2.65 -17.97
CA THR A 30 4.90 1.83 -17.10
C THR A 30 6.38 2.15 -17.29
N VAL A 31 6.85 2.20 -18.54
CA VAL A 31 8.24 2.57 -18.86
C VAL A 31 8.56 3.98 -18.37
N ARG A 32 7.70 4.97 -18.66
CA ARG A 32 7.87 6.35 -18.18
C ARG A 32 7.94 6.45 -16.66
N ARG A 33 7.05 5.74 -15.96
CA ARG A 33 7.01 5.73 -14.49
C ARG A 33 8.34 5.24 -13.93
N TYR A 34 8.84 4.10 -14.42
CA TYR A 34 10.09 3.53 -13.90
C TYR A 34 11.32 4.37 -14.23
N LEU A 35 11.40 4.96 -15.43
CA LEU A 35 12.48 5.90 -15.76
C LEU A 35 12.46 7.15 -14.87
N ARG A 36 11.27 7.67 -14.54
CA ARG A 36 11.15 8.80 -13.60
C ARG A 36 11.60 8.41 -12.20
N GLN A 37 11.19 7.24 -11.70
CA GLN A 37 11.58 6.75 -10.38
C GLN A 37 13.09 6.51 -10.28
N MET A 38 13.72 5.97 -11.33
CA MET A 38 15.17 5.82 -11.41
C MET A 38 15.89 7.17 -11.27
N LYS A 39 15.46 8.20 -12.01
CA LYS A 39 16.04 9.54 -11.89
C LYS A 39 15.86 10.15 -10.50
N GLN A 40 14.69 9.96 -9.89
CA GLN A 40 14.43 10.42 -8.52
C GLN A 40 15.36 9.73 -7.52
N MET A 41 15.67 8.46 -7.74
CA MET A 41 16.62 7.71 -6.93
C MET A 41 18.07 8.21 -7.13
N GLU A 42 18.49 8.45 -8.37
CA GLU A 42 19.81 9.05 -8.67
C GLU A 42 19.98 10.44 -8.03
N ASN A 43 18.90 11.20 -7.93
CA ASN A 43 18.88 12.51 -7.27
C ASN A 43 18.80 12.43 -5.73
N GLY A 44 18.60 11.24 -5.16
CA GLY A 44 18.41 11.05 -3.72
C GLY A 44 17.00 11.39 -3.20
N ASP A 45 16.03 11.66 -4.08
CA ASP A 45 14.65 12.01 -3.74
C ASP A 45 13.81 10.79 -3.33
N LEU A 46 14.26 9.57 -3.66
CA LEU A 46 13.53 8.33 -3.43
C LEU A 46 14.48 7.22 -2.93
N PRO A 47 14.12 6.46 -1.87
CA PRO A 47 14.84 5.25 -1.49
C PRO A 47 14.76 4.19 -2.59
N ASP A 48 15.68 3.22 -2.55
CA ASP A 48 15.85 2.20 -3.60
C ASP A 48 14.59 1.34 -3.78
N PHE A 49 13.77 1.71 -4.77
CA PHE A 49 12.49 1.07 -5.06
C PHE A 49 12.64 -0.29 -5.76
N LEU A 50 13.86 -0.66 -6.19
CA LEU A 50 14.16 -1.99 -6.71
C LEU A 50 14.22 -3.04 -5.60
N THR A 51 14.44 -2.59 -4.36
CA THR A 51 14.64 -3.46 -3.19
C THR A 51 13.63 -3.17 -2.08
N ALA A 52 12.86 -2.08 -2.17
CA ALA A 52 11.91 -1.69 -1.13
C ALA A 52 10.67 -2.59 -1.11
N ASP A 53 10.44 -3.23 0.04
CA ASP A 53 9.12 -3.78 0.38
C ASP A 53 8.10 -2.65 0.35
N GLN A 54 7.13 -2.74 -0.55
CA GLN A 54 6.06 -1.76 -0.64
C GLN A 54 5.14 -1.91 0.57
N VAL A 55 5.39 -1.13 1.61
CA VAL A 55 4.43 -0.95 2.69
C VAL A 55 3.32 -0.05 2.16
N VAL A 56 2.23 -0.66 1.69
CA VAL A 56 1.04 0.09 1.27
C VAL A 56 0.35 0.63 2.52
N ILE A 57 0.69 1.86 2.90
CA ILE A 57 0.01 2.57 3.99
C ILE A 57 -1.31 3.10 3.43
N GLN A 58 -2.40 2.35 3.61
CA GLN A 58 -3.74 2.85 3.33
C GLN A 58 -4.25 3.59 4.57
N PRO A 59 -4.43 4.92 4.51
CA PRO A 59 -5.00 5.65 5.63
C PRO A 59 -6.46 5.22 5.81
N SER A 60 -6.72 4.55 6.92
CA SER A 60 -8.08 4.23 7.35
C SER A 60 -8.74 5.51 7.86
N ARG A 61 -9.83 5.94 7.22
CA ARG A 61 -10.58 7.14 7.65
C ARG A 61 -11.51 6.87 8.85
N VAL A 62 -11.87 5.61 9.07
CA VAL A 62 -12.92 5.22 10.02
C VAL A 62 -12.34 4.53 11.26
N LEU A 63 -11.27 3.75 11.12
CA LEU A 63 -10.56 3.13 12.24
C LEU A 63 -9.37 4.01 12.61
N THR A 64 -9.64 5.10 13.33
CA THR A 64 -8.61 5.84 14.06
C THR A 64 -8.13 5.01 15.25
N ASP A 65 -6.95 5.33 15.80
CA ASP A 65 -6.44 4.62 16.96
C ASP A 65 -7.34 4.83 18.19
N GLU A 66 -7.94 6.01 18.35
CA GLU A 66 -8.97 6.29 19.36
C GLU A 66 -10.19 5.36 19.25
N VAL A 67 -10.66 5.10 18.02
CA VAL A 67 -11.78 4.17 17.80
C VAL A 67 -11.36 2.74 18.14
N LYS A 68 -10.12 2.34 17.85
CA LYS A 68 -9.59 1.02 18.25
C LYS A 68 -9.53 0.88 19.77
N GLU A 69 -9.02 1.88 20.47
CA GLU A 69 -8.95 1.88 21.94
C GLU A 69 -10.35 1.73 22.55
N LYS A 70 -11.33 2.50 22.08
CA LYS A 70 -12.74 2.34 22.51
C LYS A 70 -13.27 0.92 22.24
N ILE A 71 -12.96 0.33 21.09
CA ILE A 71 -13.38 -1.04 20.76
C ILE A 71 -12.75 -2.05 21.75
N HIS A 72 -11.47 -1.89 22.07
CA HIS A 72 -10.78 -2.75 23.03
C HIS A 72 -11.38 -2.63 24.43
N GLU A 73 -11.66 -1.41 24.91
CA GLU A 73 -12.31 -1.17 26.20
C GLU A 73 -13.70 -1.85 26.28
N TYR A 74 -14.51 -1.78 25.22
CA TYR A 74 -15.81 -2.47 25.17
C TYR A 74 -15.67 -3.99 25.17
N LEU A 75 -14.61 -4.53 24.58
CA LEU A 75 -14.36 -5.97 24.57
C LEU A 75 -13.91 -6.47 25.95
N GLU A 76 -12.96 -5.77 26.58
CA GLU A 76 -12.43 -6.07 27.91
C GLU A 76 -13.51 -5.97 29.00
N SER A 77 -14.32 -4.91 28.98
CA SER A 77 -15.46 -4.75 29.91
C SER A 77 -16.53 -5.85 29.75
N SER A 78 -16.54 -6.56 28.61
CA SER A 78 -17.46 -7.66 28.34
C SER A 78 -16.85 -9.06 28.55
N GLU A 79 -15.59 -9.15 28.95
CA GLU A 79 -14.83 -10.40 29.02
C GLU A 79 -15.48 -11.43 29.98
N TYR A 80 -15.99 -10.94 31.11
CA TYR A 80 -16.64 -11.74 32.15
C TYR A 80 -18.11 -12.09 31.85
N ASN A 81 -18.70 -11.48 30.83
CA ASN A 81 -20.09 -11.75 30.43
C ASN A 81 -20.18 -13.08 29.68
N ARG A 82 -21.15 -13.94 30.04
CA ARG A 82 -21.32 -15.26 29.43
C ARG A 82 -22.45 -15.28 28.40
N GLY A 83 -22.23 -15.96 27.28
CA GLY A 83 -23.25 -16.18 26.24
C GLY A 83 -23.86 -14.89 25.71
N LYS A 84 -25.19 -14.75 25.83
CA LYS A 84 -25.96 -13.61 25.29
C LYS A 84 -25.69 -12.27 26.01
N GLN A 85 -24.93 -12.27 27.10
CA GLN A 85 -24.54 -11.06 27.82
C GLN A 85 -23.28 -10.40 27.23
N ARG A 86 -22.53 -11.10 26.37
CA ARG A 86 -21.37 -10.52 25.68
C ARG A 86 -21.80 -9.38 24.78
N ILE A 87 -20.97 -8.34 24.73
CA ILE A 87 -21.24 -7.22 23.86
C ILE A 87 -21.06 -7.67 22.40
N THR A 88 -22.05 -7.42 21.56
CA THR A 88 -22.00 -7.80 20.15
C THR A 88 -21.31 -6.71 19.34
N ALA A 89 -20.68 -7.07 18.21
CA ALA A 89 -20.08 -6.11 17.29
C ALA A 89 -21.05 -4.99 16.85
N LYS A 90 -22.35 -5.30 16.69
CA LYS A 90 -23.39 -4.31 16.39
C LYS A 90 -23.53 -3.23 17.47
N ARG A 91 -23.40 -3.62 18.74
CA ARG A 91 -23.46 -2.70 19.89
C ARG A 91 -22.20 -1.86 19.98
N ILE A 92 -21.02 -2.47 19.82
CA ILE A 92 -19.74 -1.76 19.76
C ILE A 92 -19.80 -0.69 18.66
N HIS A 93 -20.22 -1.06 17.46
CA HIS A 93 -20.32 -0.14 16.33
C HIS A 93 -21.24 1.07 16.61
N LEU A 94 -22.38 0.85 17.29
CA LEU A 94 -23.29 1.91 17.68
C LEU A 94 -22.64 2.89 18.69
N PHE A 95 -21.81 2.38 19.61
CA PHE A 95 -21.16 3.19 20.63
C PHE A 95 -19.85 3.85 20.17
N SER A 96 -19.19 3.30 19.16
CA SER A 96 -17.93 3.82 18.62
C SER A 96 -18.12 4.98 17.62
N LEU A 97 -19.35 5.24 17.16
CA LEU A 97 -19.69 6.30 16.19
C LEU A 97 -20.27 7.58 16.84
N ILE A 98 -20.25 7.66 18.17
CA ILE A 98 -20.63 8.84 18.98
C ILE A 98 -19.35 9.49 19.52
#